data_AF-A0AAD6JWN4-F1
#
_entry.id   AF-A0AAD6JWN4-F1
#
_cell.length_a   1.000
_cell.length_b   1.000
_cell.length_c   1.000
_cell.angle_alpha   90.00
_cell.angle_beta   90.00
_cell.angle_gamma   90.00
#
_symmetry.space_group_name_H-M   'P 1'
#
loop_
_entity.id
_entity.type
_entity.pdbx_description
1 polymer ?
#
loop_
_entity_poly.entity_id
_entity_poly.type
_entity_poly.pdbx_seq_one_letter_code
_entity_poly.pdbx_strand_id
1 'polypeptide(L)'
;MGTVKLGENMEIKVEVIKKACSMAMKAHKYPEKQYLFDKIKSSSPEVVFSFAGSLSVNDWFAGGSFGDMEVDRRLFPSLKYVGLDEFGRVNEAFFKRFKAVLANPKFELEVAQSTSGHFNSFHFCYNNNKLSIPPAPPSVFALFGNMLP
;
A
#
# COMPACT_ATOMS: atom_id res chain seq x y z
N MET A 1 -2.10 -16.24 28.56
CA MET A 1 -2.17 -16.67 27.14
C MET A 1 -3.28 -15.86 26.48
N GLY A 2 -2.93 -14.76 25.81
CA GLY A 2 -3.92 -13.85 25.22
C GLY A 2 -4.27 -14.29 23.80
N THR A 3 -5.47 -14.82 23.60
CA THR A 3 -6.04 -15.01 22.27
C THR A 3 -6.48 -13.66 21.73
N VAL A 4 -5.60 -12.97 20.98
CA VAL A 4 -6.01 -11.80 20.21
C VAL A 4 -6.80 -12.32 19.02
N LYS A 5 -8.13 -12.15 19.02
CA LYS A 5 -8.90 -12.39 17.80
C LYS A 5 -8.48 -11.34 16.79
N LEU A 6 -7.95 -11.81 15.67
CA LEU A 6 -7.46 -10.96 14.59
C LEU A 6 -8.63 -10.16 13.99
N GLY A 7 -8.82 -8.92 14.45
CA GLY A 7 -9.89 -8.04 13.96
C GLY A 7 -10.49 -7.09 15.00
N GLU A 8 -10.30 -7.33 16.30
CA GLU A 8 -10.98 -6.55 17.36
C GLU A 8 -10.45 -5.11 17.54
N ASN A 9 -9.33 -4.73 16.90
CA ASN A 9 -8.69 -3.41 17.05
C ASN A 9 -8.53 -2.59 15.75
N MET A 10 -9.15 -2.98 14.64
CA MET A 10 -9.08 -2.21 13.39
C MET A 10 -10.48 -1.70 13.05
N GLU A 11 -10.79 -0.46 13.42
CA GLU A 11 -12.05 0.22 13.11
C GLU A 11 -12.13 0.60 11.62
N ILE A 12 -11.94 -0.38 10.72
CA ILE A 12 -12.14 -0.18 9.29
C ILE A 12 -13.60 -0.52 8.99
N LYS A 13 -14.34 0.47 8.53
CA LYS A 13 -15.75 0.28 8.14
C LYS A 13 -15.85 -0.73 7.00
N VAL A 14 -16.86 -1.60 7.07
CA VAL A 14 -17.13 -2.63 6.04
C VAL A 14 -17.29 -2.01 4.64
N GLU A 15 -17.84 -0.80 4.55
CA GLU A 15 -17.96 -0.06 3.29
C GLU A 15 -16.60 0.25 2.64
N VAL A 16 -15.59 0.61 3.44
CA VAL A 16 -14.22 0.85 2.99
C VAL A 16 -13.63 -0.44 2.44
N ILE A 17 -13.80 -1.55 3.15
CA ILE A 17 -13.32 -2.88 2.73
C ILE A 17 -13.94 -3.30 1.40
N LYS A 18 -15.26 -3.13 1.24
CA LYS A 18 -15.97 -3.47 -0.01
C LYS A 18 -15.50 -2.61 -1.17
N LYS A 19 -15.35 -1.29 -0.97
CA LYS A 19 -14.86 -0.36 -1.99
C LYS A 19 -13.43 -0.70 -2.40
N ALA A 20 -12.56 -0.89 -1.41
CA ALA A 20 -11.18 -1.33 -1.57
C ALA A 20 -11.08 -2.57 -2.47
N CYS A 21 -11.81 -3.64 -2.12
CA CYS A 21 -11.81 -4.88 -2.89
C CYS A 21 -12.30 -4.67 -4.33
N SER A 22 -13.41 -3.94 -4.51
CA SER A 22 -13.95 -3.62 -5.84
C SER A 22 -12.95 -2.85 -6.70
N MET A 23 -12.26 -1.87 -6.12
CA MET A 23 -11.29 -1.06 -6.84
C MET A 23 -10.00 -1.82 -7.16
N ALA A 24 -9.53 -2.70 -6.27
CA ALA A 24 -8.41 -3.58 -6.56
C ALA A 24 -8.72 -4.46 -7.78
N MET A 25 -9.90 -5.09 -7.83
CA MET A 25 -10.35 -5.87 -8.99
C MET A 25 -10.49 -5.02 -10.25
N LYS A 26 -10.96 -3.77 -10.11
CA LYS A 26 -11.07 -2.83 -11.23
C LYS A 26 -9.70 -2.43 -11.78
N ALA A 27 -8.70 -2.22 -10.92
CA ALA A 27 -7.35 -1.82 -11.34
C ALA A 27 -6.71 -2.85 -12.28
N HIS A 28 -6.98 -4.14 -12.08
CA HIS A 28 -6.49 -5.22 -12.96
C HIS A 28 -7.03 -5.14 -14.40
N LYS A 29 -8.17 -4.48 -14.61
CA LYS A 29 -8.75 -4.28 -15.95
C LYS A 29 -8.07 -3.14 -16.73
N TYR A 30 -7.20 -2.37 -16.07
CA TYR A 30 -6.49 -1.23 -16.64
C TYR A 30 -4.99 -1.33 -16.34
N PRO A 31 -4.29 -2.38 -16.81
CA PRO A 31 -2.87 -2.60 -16.51
C PRO A 31 -1.96 -1.47 -17.01
N GLU A 32 -2.42 -0.67 -17.98
CA GLU A 32 -1.73 0.52 -18.48
C GLU A 32 -1.73 1.69 -17.49
N LYS A 33 -2.63 1.68 -16.50
CA LYS A 33 -2.70 2.71 -15.46
C LYS A 33 -1.84 2.32 -14.27
N GLN A 34 -1.01 3.26 -13.83
CA GLN A 34 -0.18 3.08 -12.63
C GLN A 34 -1.01 2.88 -11.36
N TYR A 35 -2.17 3.54 -11.27
CA TYR A 35 -3.12 3.39 -10.17
C TYR A 35 -4.53 3.86 -10.58
N LEU A 36 -5.53 3.48 -9.78
CA LEU A 36 -6.87 4.05 -9.79
C LEU A 36 -7.11 4.79 -8.48
N PHE A 37 -7.84 5.90 -8.54
CA PHE A 37 -8.25 6.70 -7.39
C PHE A 37 -9.76 6.88 -7.40
N ASP A 38 -10.39 6.76 -6.24
CA ASP A 38 -11.81 7.03 -6.07
C ASP A 38 -12.10 7.38 -4.60
N LYS A 39 -13.10 8.24 -4.42
CA LYS A 39 -13.61 8.61 -3.09
C LYS A 39 -14.78 7.69 -2.72
N ILE A 40 -14.96 7.43 -1.43
CA ILE A 40 -16.18 6.76 -0.98
C ILE A 40 -17.31 7.81 -1.01
N LYS A 41 -18.41 7.49 -1.71
CA LYS A 41 -19.53 8.44 -1.93
C LYS A 41 -20.50 8.54 -0.74
N SER A 42 -20.42 7.63 0.24
CA SER A 42 -21.16 7.73 1.51
C SER A 42 -20.50 8.78 2.41
N SER A 43 -21.09 9.09 3.58
CA SER A 43 -20.67 10.12 4.56
C SER A 43 -19.29 9.91 5.20
N SER A 44 -18.38 9.25 4.49
CA SER A 44 -17.12 8.72 4.96
C SER A 44 -15.99 9.50 4.26
N PRO A 45 -15.04 10.13 5.01
CA PRO A 45 -13.97 10.94 4.42
C PRO A 45 -12.88 10.11 3.74
N GLU A 46 -12.97 8.78 3.77
CA GLU A 46 -11.95 7.87 3.26
C GLU A 46 -11.86 7.90 1.72
N VAL A 47 -10.62 7.82 1.23
CA VAL A 47 -10.29 7.69 -0.19
C VAL A 47 -9.54 6.39 -0.43
N VAL A 48 -9.66 5.84 -1.63
CA VAL A 48 -9.02 4.58 -2.00
C VAL A 48 -8.13 4.79 -3.22
N PHE A 49 -6.84 4.45 -3.08
CA PHE A 49 -5.97 4.22 -4.23
C PHE A 49 -5.78 2.72 -4.43
N SER A 50 -5.87 2.27 -5.67
CA SER A 50 -5.75 0.86 -6.04
C SER A 50 -4.72 0.68 -7.12
N PHE A 51 -3.86 -0.32 -6.94
CA PHE A 51 -2.75 -0.61 -7.82
C PHE A 51 -3.04 -1.95 -8.49
N ALA A 52 -2.82 -2.03 -9.80
CA ALA A 52 -2.96 -3.30 -10.50
C ALA A 52 -1.91 -4.30 -9.97
N GLY A 53 -2.31 -5.53 -9.71
CA GLY A 53 -1.36 -6.63 -9.52
C GLY A 53 -0.69 -6.95 -10.86
N SER A 54 0.48 -7.59 -10.80
CA SER A 54 1.12 -8.18 -11.98
C SER A 54 1.31 -9.66 -11.76
N LEU A 55 1.16 -10.46 -12.82
CA LEU A 55 1.47 -11.89 -12.84
C LEU A 55 2.81 -12.19 -13.54
N SER A 56 3.55 -11.16 -13.97
CA SER A 56 4.86 -11.32 -14.60
C SER A 56 5.93 -11.54 -13.54
N VAL A 57 6.75 -12.60 -13.70
CA VAL A 57 7.86 -12.90 -12.77
C VAL A 57 8.78 -11.69 -12.57
N ASN A 58 9.02 -10.90 -13.61
CA ASN A 58 9.88 -9.71 -13.56
C ASN A 58 9.34 -8.62 -12.63
N ASP A 59 8.03 -8.62 -12.36
CA ASP A 59 7.39 -7.66 -11.45
C ASP A 59 7.37 -8.16 -9.98
N TRP A 60 7.84 -9.39 -9.75
CA TRP A 60 8.00 -9.99 -8.43
C TRP A 60 9.46 -10.19 -8.05
N PHE A 61 10.34 -10.37 -9.03
CA PHE A 61 11.71 -10.77 -8.80
C PHE A 61 12.66 -10.02 -9.73
N ALA A 62 13.53 -9.20 -9.13
CA ALA A 62 14.52 -8.40 -9.86
C ALA A 62 15.89 -9.09 -9.99
N GLY A 63 16.06 -10.31 -9.46
CA GLY A 63 17.34 -11.04 -9.42
C GLY A 63 17.85 -11.30 -7.99
N GLY A 64 19.05 -11.87 -7.84
CA GLY A 64 19.62 -12.20 -6.53
C GLY A 64 19.06 -13.49 -5.91
N SER A 65 19.27 -13.72 -4.61
CA SER A 65 18.74 -14.91 -3.92
C SER A 65 17.26 -14.76 -3.52
N PHE A 66 16.83 -13.56 -3.15
CA PHE A 66 15.47 -13.28 -2.69
C PHE A 66 14.82 -12.04 -3.35
N GLY A 67 15.49 -11.39 -4.31
CA GLY A 67 14.93 -10.21 -4.98
C GLY A 67 14.79 -8.99 -4.09
N ASP A 68 15.56 -8.91 -3.01
CA ASP A 68 15.49 -7.88 -1.99
C ASP A 68 16.60 -6.83 -2.15
N MET A 69 16.27 -5.59 -1.80
CA MET A 69 17.19 -4.46 -1.78
C MET A 69 17.06 -3.68 -0.48
N GLU A 70 18.13 -3.03 -0.05
CA GLU A 70 18.07 -2.02 1.00
C GLU A 70 17.21 -0.83 0.54
N VAL A 71 16.41 -0.27 1.45
CA VAL A 71 15.52 0.85 1.13
C VAL A 71 16.28 2.16 0.93
N ASP A 72 15.76 3.03 0.07
CA ASP A 72 16.31 4.38 -0.05
C ASP A 72 16.04 5.16 1.24
N ARG A 73 17.12 5.45 1.99
CA ARG A 73 17.10 6.24 3.23
C ARG A 73 16.41 7.60 3.11
N ARG A 74 16.39 8.20 1.92
CA ARG A 74 15.74 9.50 1.67
C ARG A 74 14.22 9.35 1.58
N LEU A 75 13.75 8.22 1.06
CA LEU A 75 12.32 7.91 0.95
C LEU A 75 11.77 7.30 2.25
N PHE A 76 12.56 6.50 2.96
CA PHE A 76 12.13 5.78 4.16
C PHE A 76 13.12 5.97 5.33
N PRO A 77 13.24 7.19 5.87
CA PRO A 77 14.18 7.47 6.97
C PRO A 77 13.87 6.69 8.25
N SER A 78 12.60 6.32 8.46
CA SER A 78 12.13 5.59 9.64
C SER A 78 12.24 4.08 9.51
N LEU A 79 12.47 3.54 8.30
CA LEU A 79 12.58 2.11 8.07
C LEU A 79 14.01 1.66 8.35
N LYS A 80 14.42 1.80 9.61
CA LYS A 80 15.74 1.44 10.09
C LYS A 80 15.73 0.97 11.54
N TYR A 81 16.73 0.19 11.90
CA TYR A 81 17.03 -0.16 13.27
C TYR A 81 17.72 1.02 13.95
N VAL A 82 17.01 1.70 14.85
CA VAL A 82 17.52 2.90 15.55
C VAL A 82 18.86 2.64 16.27
N GLY A 83 19.03 1.45 16.84
CA GLY A 83 20.25 1.11 17.61
C GLY A 83 21.41 0.54 16.79
N LEU A 84 21.19 0.15 15.53
CA LEU A 84 22.19 -0.51 14.68
C LEU A 84 22.52 0.30 13.41
N ASP A 85 21.78 1.38 13.14
CA ASP A 85 21.82 2.19 11.91
C ASP A 85 21.71 1.37 10.61
N GLU A 86 21.17 0.15 10.71
CA GLU A 86 20.86 -0.72 9.58
C GLU A 86 19.46 -0.40 9.05
N PHE A 87 19.34 -0.29 7.73
CA PHE A 87 18.06 -0.01 7.07
C PHE A 87 17.31 -1.30 6.74
N GLY A 88 15.98 -1.19 6.69
CA GLY A 88 15.13 -2.29 6.27
C GLY A 88 15.38 -2.68 4.81
N ARG A 89 15.08 -3.93 4.49
CA ARG A 89 15.15 -4.46 3.13
C ARG A 89 13.75 -4.72 2.61
N VAL A 90 13.53 -4.46 1.32
CA VAL A 90 12.24 -4.63 0.63
C VAL A 90 12.44 -5.35 -0.68
N ASN A 91 11.37 -5.91 -1.23
CA ASN A 91 11.40 -6.46 -2.59
C ASN A 91 11.72 -5.36 -3.62
N GLU A 92 12.76 -5.57 -4.42
CA GLU A 92 13.25 -4.58 -5.40
C GLU A 92 12.24 -4.31 -6.51
N ALA A 93 11.56 -5.33 -7.02
CA ALA A 93 10.58 -5.17 -8.09
C ALA A 93 9.40 -4.30 -7.61
N PHE A 94 8.90 -4.56 -6.40
CA PHE A 94 7.84 -3.75 -5.80
C PHE A 94 8.30 -2.33 -5.53
N PHE A 95 9.53 -2.15 -5.05
CA PHE A 95 10.09 -0.83 -4.79
C PHE A 95 10.25 0.01 -6.08
N LYS A 96 10.67 -0.61 -7.19
CA LYS A 96 10.72 0.05 -8.51
C LYS A 96 9.33 0.52 -8.96
N ARG A 97 8.31 -0.33 -8.81
CA ARG A 97 6.92 0.03 -9.14
C ARG A 97 6.41 1.17 -8.26
N PHE A 98 6.71 1.13 -6.97
CA PHE A 98 6.38 2.21 -6.04
C PHE A 98 7.02 3.54 -6.43
N LYS A 99 8.32 3.56 -6.76
CA LYS A 99 8.99 4.78 -7.25
C LYS A 99 8.38 5.32 -8.54
N ALA A 100 7.95 4.44 -9.45
CA ALA A 100 7.28 4.85 -10.69
C ALA A 100 5.92 5.53 -10.41
N VAL A 101 5.18 5.08 -9.39
CA VAL A 101 3.96 5.76 -8.92
C VAL A 101 4.29 7.09 -8.27
N LEU A 102 5.29 7.15 -7.38
CA LEU A 102 5.69 8.39 -6.71
C LEU A 102 6.17 9.46 -7.69
N ALA A 103 6.80 9.06 -8.79
CA ALA A 103 7.24 9.98 -9.83
C ALA A 103 6.07 10.63 -10.62
N ASN A 104 4.82 10.20 -10.38
CA ASN A 104 3.64 10.77 -11.00
C ASN A 104 3.11 11.98 -10.19
N PRO A 105 3.21 13.22 -10.71
CA PRO A 105 2.79 14.42 -9.97
C PRO A 105 1.29 14.43 -9.62
N LYS A 106 0.47 13.75 -10.43
CA LYS A 106 -0.97 13.65 -10.17
C LYS A 106 -1.24 12.81 -8.92
N PHE A 107 -0.47 11.75 -8.71
CA PHE A 107 -0.58 10.90 -7.53
C PHE A 107 -0.27 11.69 -6.26
N GLU A 108 0.85 12.42 -6.27
CA GLU A 108 1.27 13.27 -5.16
C GLU A 108 0.21 14.33 -4.82
N LEU A 109 -0.36 14.99 -5.84
CA LEU A 109 -1.41 15.99 -5.65
C LEU A 109 -2.68 15.38 -5.03
N GLU A 110 -3.15 14.24 -5.55
CA GLU A 110 -4.36 13.56 -5.05
C GLU A 110 -4.17 13.07 -3.61
N VAL A 111 -2.97 12.59 -3.27
CA VAL A 111 -2.59 12.23 -1.90
C VAL A 111 -2.60 13.46 -0.99
N ALA A 112 -1.92 14.55 -1.36
CA ALA A 112 -1.84 15.76 -0.55
C ALA A 112 -3.23 16.34 -0.27
N GLN A 113 -4.10 16.39 -1.29
CA GLN A 113 -5.49 16.83 -1.15
C GLN A 113 -6.34 15.93 -0.25
N SER A 114 -6.03 14.64 -0.20
CA SER A 114 -6.75 13.69 0.64
C SER A 114 -6.27 13.70 2.10
N THR A 115 -5.10 14.27 2.35
CA THR A 115 -4.47 14.29 3.68
C THR A 115 -4.74 15.58 4.45
N SER A 116 -5.12 16.66 3.77
CA SER A 116 -5.38 17.98 4.37
C SER A 116 -6.70 18.11 5.14
N GLY A 117 -7.57 17.09 5.12
CA GLY A 117 -8.80 17.03 5.91
C GLY A 117 -8.83 15.83 6.86
N HIS A 118 -8.43 16.03 8.13
CA HIS A 118 -8.57 15.08 9.25
C HIS A 118 -8.23 13.60 8.92
N PHE A 119 -6.95 13.26 9.01
CA PHE A 119 -6.45 11.93 8.66
C PHE A 119 -6.29 11.02 9.90
N ASN A 120 -6.95 9.86 9.94
CA ASN A 120 -6.95 8.96 11.11
C ASN A 120 -6.27 7.58 10.96
N SER A 121 -6.02 7.01 9.77
CA SER A 121 -5.31 5.69 9.67
C SER A 121 -4.89 5.24 8.26
N PHE A 122 -3.73 4.58 8.14
CA PHE A 122 -3.26 3.82 6.97
C PHE A 122 -3.61 2.34 7.11
N HIS A 123 -4.11 1.69 6.05
CA HIS A 123 -4.18 0.23 5.99
C HIS A 123 -3.73 -0.34 4.65
N PHE A 124 -2.65 -1.13 4.68
CA PHE A 124 -2.21 -1.95 3.56
C PHE A 124 -2.90 -3.31 3.65
N CYS A 125 -3.64 -3.69 2.60
CA CYS A 125 -4.23 -5.03 2.50
C CYS A 125 -3.56 -5.73 1.32
N TYR A 126 -2.71 -6.70 1.63
CA TYR A 126 -2.15 -7.65 0.66
C TYR A 126 -2.84 -8.99 0.90
N ASN A 127 -3.23 -9.68 -0.16
CA ASN A 127 -4.10 -10.84 -0.08
C ASN A 127 -3.56 -11.89 0.93
N ASN A 128 -4.41 -12.26 1.90
CA ASN A 128 -4.24 -13.23 2.99
C ASN A 128 -3.05 -13.14 3.97
N ASN A 129 -2.12 -12.18 3.87
CA ASN A 129 -1.16 -11.93 4.95
C ASN A 129 -0.97 -10.42 5.17
N LYS A 130 -1.53 -9.91 6.27
CA LYS A 130 -1.34 -8.53 6.74
C LYS A 130 0.11 -8.35 7.20
N LEU A 131 0.91 -7.58 6.46
CA LEU A 131 2.12 -6.97 7.02
C LEU A 131 1.71 -5.75 7.84
N SER A 132 1.82 -5.88 9.16
CA SER A 132 1.65 -4.80 10.14
C SER A 132 2.98 -4.04 10.26
N ILE A 133 2.99 -2.77 9.87
CA ILE A 133 4.10 -1.83 10.16
C ILE A 133 3.62 -0.89 11.29
N PRO A 134 4.42 -0.66 12.36
CA PRO A 134 4.06 0.21 13.49
C PRO A 134 4.08 1.72 13.12
N PRO A 135 3.54 2.62 13.98
CA PRO A 135 2.91 3.87 13.54
C PRO A 135 3.83 5.11 13.53
N ALA A 136 3.74 5.94 12.47
CA ALA A 136 3.96 7.41 12.40
C ALA A 136 3.48 7.97 11.02
N PRO A 137 3.12 9.28 10.88
CA PRO A 137 2.08 9.79 9.94
C PRO A 137 2.65 10.53 8.68
N PRO A 138 1.84 11.10 7.73
CA PRO A 138 0.43 10.93 7.38
C PRO A 138 0.25 10.30 5.97
N SER A 139 -0.98 10.04 5.52
CA SER A 139 -1.26 8.66 5.10
C SER A 139 -2.17 8.41 3.86
N VAL A 140 -1.88 7.36 3.08
CA VAL A 140 -2.37 6.97 1.74
C VAL A 140 -2.77 5.48 1.66
N PHE A 141 -3.97 5.14 1.19
CA PHE A 141 -4.38 3.74 0.99
C PHE A 141 -3.75 3.12 -0.27
N ALA A 142 -3.13 1.94 -0.16
CA ALA A 142 -2.68 1.16 -1.32
C ALA A 142 -3.12 -0.30 -1.22
N LEU A 143 -3.88 -0.75 -2.23
CA LEU A 143 -4.32 -2.14 -2.36
C LEU A 143 -3.67 -2.78 -3.58
N PHE A 144 -3.01 -3.92 -3.36
CA PHE A 144 -2.55 -4.81 -4.40
C PHE A 144 -3.43 -6.07 -4.35
N GLY A 145 -4.29 -6.24 -5.35
CA GLY A 145 -5.04 -7.49 -5.50
C GLY A 145 -4.18 -8.56 -6.18
N ASN A 146 -4.44 -9.83 -5.85
CA ASN A 146 -4.15 -10.98 -6.71
C ASN A 146 -5.37 -11.89 -6.71
N MET A 147 -5.69 -12.43 -7.87
CA MET A 147 -6.67 -13.48 -8.05
C MET A 147 -5.87 -14.77 -8.27
N LEU A 148 -5.95 -15.72 -7.34
CA LEU A 148 -5.61 -17.12 -7.66
C LEU A 148 -6.83 -17.74 -8.39
N PRO A 149 -6.61 -18.67 -9.33
CA PRO A 149 -7.62 -19.18 -10.24
C PRO A 149 -8.78 -19.91 -9.54
#